data_AF-A0A7V7GWI3-F1
#
_entry.id   AF-A0A7V7GWI3-F1
#
_cell.length_a   1.000
_cell.length_b   1.000
_cell.length_c   1.000
_cell.angle_alpha   90.00
_cell.angle_beta   90.00
_cell.angle_gamma   90.00
#
_symmetry.space_group_name_H-M   'P 1'
#
loop_
_entity.id
_entity.type
_entity.pdbx_description
1 polymer ?
#
loop_
_entity_poly.entity_id
_entity_poly.type
_entity_poly.pdbx_seq_one_letter_code
_entity_poly.pdbx_strand_id
1 'polypeptide(L)'
;MPVGTGEKSDKQSIEKFIHQVRSLPTGGGGQGRLLFALDATASREATWDQACDLQSELFLATRDLGGLAIQLCYYRGYGEFKATAFVTQTQQLLKLMNGVRCLGGITQINRVLQHALKETRAQPVKAVVFIGDCCEEPVDPLCHSAGELGMLRTPVFMFQEGNDAHTKAVFEQVSKLSGGAYAPFDRSSPQLLKDLLSAVAVYASGGVKALKHFASQSSPEVKRLTGQIR
;
A
#
# COMPACT_ATOMS: atom_id res chain seq x y z
N MET A 1 -13.19 30.94 -33.54
CA MET A 1 -12.67 31.23 -32.18
C MET A 1 -11.86 30.03 -31.71
N PRO A 2 -10.52 30.08 -31.59
CA PRO A 2 -9.76 28.97 -31.03
C PRO A 2 -9.14 29.27 -29.64
N VAL A 3 -9.08 28.20 -28.83
CA VAL A 3 -8.17 27.87 -27.69
C VAL A 3 -8.47 28.37 -26.25
N GLY A 4 -8.34 27.42 -25.30
CA GLY A 4 -8.00 27.65 -23.88
C GLY A 4 -8.10 26.38 -22.99
N THR A 5 -7.30 25.34 -23.22
CA THR A 5 -6.18 24.86 -22.34
C THR A 5 -6.51 24.50 -20.88
N GLY A 6 -6.74 23.20 -20.61
CA GLY A 6 -6.77 22.61 -19.26
C GLY A 6 -5.60 21.65 -18.92
N GLU A 7 -4.84 21.15 -19.89
CA GLU A 7 -3.87 20.05 -19.67
C GLU A 7 -2.45 20.48 -19.26
N LYS A 8 -2.13 21.79 -19.24
CA LYS A 8 -0.75 22.26 -18.96
C LYS A 8 -0.42 22.38 -17.47
N SER A 9 -1.42 22.49 -16.60
CA SER A 9 -1.23 22.72 -15.16
C SER A 9 -0.80 21.45 -14.40
N ASP A 10 -1.24 20.27 -14.85
CA ASP A 10 -0.96 18.99 -14.19
C ASP A 10 0.44 18.45 -14.50
N LYS A 11 0.99 18.72 -15.69
CA LYS A 11 2.36 18.30 -16.03
C LYS A 11 3.41 19.10 -15.28
N GLN A 12 3.21 20.41 -15.12
CA GLN A 12 4.14 21.27 -14.39
C GLN A 12 4.15 21.04 -12.88
N SER A 13 3.03 20.63 -12.29
CA SER A 13 2.95 20.27 -10.87
C SER A 13 3.67 18.94 -10.59
N ILE A 14 3.55 17.96 -11.49
CA ILE A 14 4.27 16.67 -11.42
C ILE A 14 5.79 16.85 -11.65
N GLU A 15 6.21 17.70 -12.59
CA GLU A 15 7.65 17.96 -12.81
C GLU A 15 8.31 18.68 -11.64
N LYS A 16 7.63 19.66 -11.02
CA LYS A 16 8.11 20.32 -9.80
C LYS A 16 8.18 19.36 -8.62
N PHE A 17 7.23 18.42 -8.53
CA PHE A 17 7.21 17.32 -7.56
C PHE A 17 8.41 16.37 -7.74
N ILE A 18 8.70 15.95 -8.97
CA ILE A 18 9.90 15.14 -9.28
C ILE A 18 11.18 15.87 -8.86
N HIS A 19 11.24 17.20 -9.06
CA HIS A 19 12.41 17.98 -8.69
C HIS A 19 12.60 18.16 -7.17
N GLN A 20 11.50 18.13 -6.41
CA GLN A 20 11.49 18.31 -4.96
C GLN A 20 11.72 17.00 -4.20
N VAL A 21 11.30 15.85 -4.76
CA VAL A 21 11.61 14.51 -4.22
C VAL A 21 13.10 14.19 -4.35
N ARG A 22 13.77 14.67 -5.41
CA ARG A 22 15.22 14.54 -5.63
C ARG A 22 16.10 15.18 -4.55
N SER A 23 15.58 16.10 -3.74
CA SER A 23 16.37 16.82 -2.74
C SER A 23 16.23 16.26 -1.31
N LEU A 24 15.44 15.20 -1.11
CA LEU A 24 15.28 14.59 0.20
C LEU A 24 16.46 13.66 0.53
N PRO A 25 17.04 13.73 1.74
CA PRO A 25 18.19 12.92 2.12
C PRO A 25 17.82 11.43 2.20
N THR A 26 18.58 10.59 1.51
CA THR A 26 18.48 9.13 1.61
C THR A 26 19.03 8.68 2.96
N GLY A 27 18.19 8.05 3.79
CA GLY A 27 18.63 7.46 5.05
C GLY A 27 19.55 6.27 4.77
N GLY A 28 20.83 6.36 5.16
CA GLY A 28 21.81 5.30 4.95
C GLY A 28 21.38 3.98 5.60
N GLY A 29 21.12 2.96 4.79
CA GLY A 29 20.88 1.60 5.26
C GLY A 29 19.97 0.75 4.37
N GLY A 30 20.56 0.12 3.34
CA GLY A 30 19.96 -0.98 2.57
C GLY A 30 18.70 -0.63 1.75
N GLN A 31 18.37 -1.51 0.80
CA GLN A 31 17.13 -1.42 0.02
C GLN A 31 15.91 -1.61 0.93
N GLY A 32 14.97 -0.66 0.93
CA GLY A 32 13.74 -0.78 1.71
C GLY A 32 12.89 -1.97 1.21
N ARG A 33 12.30 -2.75 2.11
CA ARG A 33 11.42 -3.88 1.74
C ARG A 33 9.97 -3.53 2.03
N LEU A 34 9.09 -3.64 1.04
CA LEU A 34 7.65 -3.44 1.17
C LEU A 34 6.92 -4.74 0.84
N LEU A 35 5.98 -5.13 1.69
CA LEU A 35 5.06 -6.22 1.37
C LEU A 35 3.75 -5.60 0.88
N PHE A 36 3.38 -5.92 -0.36
CA PHE A 36 2.15 -5.44 -0.99
C PHE A 36 1.16 -6.59 -1.09
N ALA A 37 0.11 -6.55 -0.28
CA ALA A 37 -0.87 -7.61 -0.14
C ALA A 37 -2.25 -7.20 -0.66
N LEU A 38 -2.91 -8.12 -1.34
CA LEU A 38 -4.20 -7.90 -1.97
C LEU A 38 -5.18 -9.02 -1.65
N ASP A 39 -6.41 -8.63 -1.34
CA ASP A 39 -7.57 -9.50 -1.49
C ASP A 39 -7.91 -9.63 -2.98
N ALA A 40 -7.77 -10.84 -3.55
CA ALA A 40 -8.13 -11.17 -4.92
C ALA A 40 -9.36 -12.11 -4.98
N THR A 41 -10.34 -11.90 -4.10
CA THR A 41 -11.64 -12.57 -4.18
C THR A 41 -12.54 -11.97 -5.29
N ALA A 42 -13.53 -12.74 -5.75
CA ALA A 42 -14.35 -12.41 -6.93
C ALA A 42 -15.19 -11.12 -6.83
N SER A 43 -15.40 -10.54 -5.64
CA SER A 43 -16.08 -9.23 -5.50
C SER A 43 -15.32 -8.08 -6.18
N ARG A 44 -14.05 -8.31 -6.58
CA ARG A 44 -13.08 -7.26 -6.91
C ARG A 44 -12.52 -7.27 -8.33
N GLU A 45 -13.08 -8.02 -9.29
CA GLU A 45 -12.54 -8.07 -10.66
C GLU A 45 -12.37 -6.66 -11.30
N ALA A 46 -13.34 -5.76 -11.12
CA ALA A 46 -13.25 -4.38 -11.63
C ALA A 46 -12.23 -3.50 -10.89
N THR A 47 -12.02 -3.70 -9.59
CA THR A 47 -11.05 -2.92 -8.80
C THR A 47 -9.63 -3.47 -8.95
N TRP A 48 -9.51 -4.75 -9.26
CA TRP A 48 -8.26 -5.38 -9.66
C TRP A 48 -7.70 -4.70 -10.91
N ASP A 49 -8.52 -4.48 -11.94
CA ASP A 49 -8.09 -3.82 -13.17
C ASP A 49 -7.67 -2.36 -12.91
N GLN A 50 -8.38 -1.64 -12.04
CA GLN A 50 -7.99 -0.27 -11.64
C GLN A 50 -6.69 -0.23 -10.81
N ALA A 51 -6.54 -1.14 -9.85
CA ALA A 51 -5.30 -1.31 -9.11
C ALA A 51 -4.15 -1.68 -10.05
N CYS A 52 -4.46 -2.37 -11.16
CA CYS A 52 -3.51 -2.66 -12.22
C CYS A 52 -3.11 -1.42 -13.03
N ASP A 53 -4.06 -0.57 -13.39
CA ASP A 53 -3.77 0.67 -14.12
C ASP A 53 -2.97 1.67 -13.26
N LEU A 54 -3.13 1.63 -11.93
CA LEU A 54 -2.41 2.49 -10.96
C LEU A 54 -1.01 1.97 -10.56
N GLN A 55 -0.58 0.81 -11.07
CA GLN A 55 0.69 0.14 -10.71
C GLN A 55 1.94 0.97 -11.00
N SER A 56 1.89 1.79 -12.06
CA SER A 56 3.03 2.64 -12.45
C SER A 56 3.40 3.59 -11.32
N GLU A 57 2.45 4.00 -10.51
CA GLU A 57 2.61 5.09 -9.53
C GLU A 57 3.27 4.62 -8.24
N LEU A 58 2.96 3.40 -7.80
CA LEU A 58 3.62 2.75 -6.66
C LEU A 58 5.13 2.64 -6.92
N PHE A 59 5.53 2.38 -8.17
CA PHE A 59 6.95 2.35 -8.56
C PHE A 59 7.52 3.72 -8.93
N LEU A 60 6.80 4.59 -9.64
CA LEU A 60 7.25 5.95 -9.97
C LEU A 60 7.55 6.74 -8.70
N ALA A 61 6.74 6.59 -7.64
CA ALA A 61 7.01 7.18 -6.33
C ALA A 61 8.29 6.64 -5.67
N THR A 62 8.73 5.42 -6.01
CA THR A 62 9.88 4.74 -5.37
C THR A 62 11.17 4.78 -6.20
N ARG A 63 11.06 5.02 -7.51
CA ARG A 63 12.18 5.05 -8.46
C ARG A 63 13.27 6.03 -8.05
N ASP A 64 12.85 7.16 -7.47
CA ASP A 64 13.74 8.27 -7.15
C ASP A 64 14.16 8.27 -5.65
N LEU A 65 13.72 7.29 -4.84
CA LEU A 65 13.85 7.28 -3.37
C LEU A 65 14.82 6.22 -2.80
N GLY A 66 15.81 5.74 -3.58
CA GLY A 66 16.92 4.93 -3.04
C GLY A 66 16.71 3.42 -3.03
N GLY A 67 15.79 2.92 -3.85
CA GLY A 67 15.58 1.49 -4.08
C GLY A 67 14.60 0.87 -3.08
N LEU A 68 13.48 0.38 -3.61
CA LEU A 68 12.49 -0.41 -2.88
C LEU A 68 12.41 -1.80 -3.51
N ALA A 69 12.42 -2.83 -2.66
CA ALA A 69 12.10 -4.19 -3.05
C ALA A 69 10.67 -4.48 -2.59
N ILE A 70 9.82 -4.91 -3.51
CA ILE A 70 8.39 -5.15 -3.27
C ILE A 70 8.12 -6.64 -3.39
N GLN A 71 7.46 -7.21 -2.40
CA GLN A 71 6.89 -8.55 -2.49
C GLN A 71 5.38 -8.47 -2.69
N LEU A 72 4.88 -8.98 -3.82
CA LEU A 72 3.45 -9.16 -4.03
C LEU A 72 2.97 -10.38 -3.26
N CYS A 73 1.94 -10.20 -2.45
CA CYS A 73 1.19 -11.25 -1.80
C CYS A 73 -0.29 -11.13 -2.18
N TYR A 74 -0.98 -12.25 -2.33
CA TYR A 74 -2.43 -12.25 -2.48
C TYR A 74 -3.02 -13.54 -1.98
N TYR A 75 -4.29 -13.46 -1.59
CA TYR A 75 -5.12 -14.64 -1.39
C TYR A 75 -6.34 -14.59 -2.30
N ARG A 76 -6.89 -15.76 -2.60
CA ARG A 76 -8.13 -15.93 -3.36
C ARG A 76 -8.67 -17.34 -3.15
N GLY A 77 -9.88 -17.59 -3.65
CA GLY A 77 -10.41 -18.95 -3.66
C GLY A 77 -10.60 -19.53 -2.26
N TYR A 78 -10.64 -20.87 -2.20
CA TYR A 78 -10.73 -21.61 -0.95
C TYR A 78 -9.33 -21.96 -0.41
N GLY A 79 -8.63 -20.97 0.15
CA GLY A 79 -7.35 -21.19 0.82
C GLY A 79 -6.10 -21.05 -0.06
N GLU A 80 -6.19 -20.46 -1.26
CA GLU A 80 -4.98 -20.11 -2.04
C GLU A 80 -4.37 -18.84 -1.45
N PHE A 81 -3.09 -18.93 -1.06
CA PHE A 81 -2.25 -17.80 -0.69
C PHE A 81 -0.95 -17.90 -1.47
N LYS A 82 -0.54 -16.81 -2.12
CA LYS A 82 0.72 -16.73 -2.85
C LYS A 82 1.52 -15.51 -2.41
N ALA A 83 2.81 -15.73 -2.26
CA ALA A 83 3.81 -14.70 -2.06
C ALA A 83 4.91 -14.87 -3.12
N THR A 84 5.28 -13.77 -3.76
CA THR A 84 6.33 -13.74 -4.79
C THR A 84 7.71 -13.56 -4.15
N ALA A 85 8.78 -13.57 -4.96
CA ALA A 85 10.05 -13.04 -4.49
C ALA A 85 9.97 -11.52 -4.37
N PHE A 86 10.84 -10.91 -3.57
CA PHE A 86 11.00 -9.47 -3.57
C PHE A 86 11.58 -9.01 -4.91
N VAL A 87 10.85 -8.16 -5.62
CA VAL A 87 11.24 -7.59 -6.92
C VAL A 87 11.57 -6.12 -6.79
N THR A 88 12.57 -5.69 -7.53
CA THR A 88 13.07 -4.30 -7.50
C THR A 88 12.76 -3.57 -8.81
N GLN A 89 12.28 -4.31 -9.81
CA GLN A 89 11.96 -3.81 -11.14
C GLN A 89 10.45 -3.68 -11.32
N THR A 90 10.01 -2.52 -11.77
CA THR A 90 8.60 -2.23 -12.05
C THR A 90 8.00 -3.27 -12.98
N GLN A 91 8.62 -3.54 -14.13
CA GLN A 91 8.12 -4.50 -15.12
C GLN A 91 7.91 -5.92 -14.56
N GLN A 92 8.70 -6.34 -13.57
CA GLN A 92 8.52 -7.64 -12.94
C GLN A 92 7.27 -7.66 -12.05
N LEU A 93 7.03 -6.61 -11.25
CA LEU A 93 5.80 -6.52 -10.46
C LEU A 93 4.57 -6.42 -11.38
N LEU A 94 4.65 -5.63 -12.46
CA LEU A 94 3.56 -5.51 -13.43
C LEU A 94 3.15 -6.87 -13.99
N LYS A 95 4.14 -7.68 -14.39
CA LYS A 95 3.89 -9.02 -14.91
C LYS A 95 3.25 -9.94 -13.86
N LEU A 96 3.69 -9.83 -12.60
CA LEU A 96 3.14 -10.62 -11.50
C LEU A 96 1.70 -10.24 -11.19
N MET A 97 1.41 -8.94 -11.13
CA MET A 97 0.06 -8.43 -10.89
C MET A 97 -0.86 -8.77 -12.07
N ASN A 98 -0.47 -8.54 -13.32
CA ASN A 98 -1.30 -8.89 -14.49
C ASN A 98 -1.62 -10.40 -14.61
N GLY A 99 -0.86 -11.26 -13.91
CA GLY A 99 -1.10 -12.69 -13.81
C GLY A 99 -2.10 -13.11 -12.73
N VAL A 100 -2.48 -12.21 -11.82
CA VAL A 100 -3.49 -12.48 -10.80
C VAL A 100 -4.87 -12.47 -11.46
N ARG A 101 -5.73 -13.38 -11.00
CA ARG A 101 -7.13 -13.51 -11.41
C ARG A 101 -7.97 -13.62 -10.16
N CYS A 102 -9.08 -12.90 -10.10
CA CYS A 102 -9.98 -12.98 -8.96
C CYS A 102 -10.72 -14.33 -8.97
N LEU A 103 -10.89 -14.94 -7.79
CA LEU A 103 -11.64 -16.19 -7.61
C LEU A 103 -12.52 -16.09 -6.37
N GLY A 104 -13.76 -16.56 -6.44
CA GLY A 104 -14.67 -16.57 -5.29
C GLY A 104 -14.07 -17.34 -4.12
N GLY A 105 -14.06 -16.76 -2.93
CA GLY A 105 -13.30 -17.28 -1.80
C GLY A 105 -13.62 -16.58 -0.48
N ILE A 106 -12.89 -16.96 0.56
CA ILE A 106 -12.97 -16.36 1.91
C ILE A 106 -11.75 -15.48 2.17
N THR A 107 -11.90 -14.49 3.06
CA THR A 107 -10.76 -13.67 3.52
C THR A 107 -9.68 -14.50 4.21
N GLN A 108 -8.43 -14.13 3.97
CA GLN A 108 -7.23 -14.77 4.53
C GLN A 108 -6.18 -13.73 4.96
N ILE A 109 -6.62 -12.61 5.50
CA ILE A 109 -5.84 -11.52 6.08
C ILE A 109 -4.88 -12.06 7.15
N ASN A 110 -5.29 -13.02 7.97
CA ASN A 110 -4.38 -13.56 8.99
C ASN A 110 -3.17 -14.24 8.36
N ARG A 111 -3.33 -14.91 7.21
CA ARG A 111 -2.20 -15.50 6.46
C ARG A 111 -1.27 -14.44 5.91
N VAL A 112 -1.79 -13.30 5.46
CA VAL A 112 -0.97 -12.14 5.06
C VAL A 112 -0.14 -11.65 6.24
N LEU A 113 -0.76 -11.42 7.39
CA LEU A 113 -0.07 -10.90 8.58
C LEU A 113 0.99 -11.89 9.10
N GLN A 114 0.67 -13.19 9.13
CA GLN A 114 1.62 -14.25 9.52
C GLN A 114 2.80 -14.37 8.53
N HIS A 115 2.54 -14.23 7.23
CA HIS A 115 3.61 -14.17 6.24
C HIS A 115 4.49 -12.93 6.43
N ALA A 116 3.89 -11.76 6.67
CA ALA A 116 4.64 -10.55 6.99
C ALA A 116 5.52 -10.71 8.24
N LEU A 117 5.02 -11.35 9.30
CA LEU A 117 5.81 -11.67 10.49
C LEU A 117 7.02 -12.53 10.17
N LYS A 118 6.81 -13.59 9.38
CA LYS A 118 7.89 -14.49 8.95
C LYS A 118 8.95 -13.72 8.15
N GLU A 119 8.53 -12.89 7.19
CA GLU A 119 9.44 -12.09 6.37
C GLU A 119 10.22 -11.06 7.19
N THR A 120 9.54 -10.33 8.08
CA THR A 120 10.15 -9.33 8.96
C THR A 120 11.17 -9.95 9.92
N ARG A 121 10.88 -11.14 10.46
CA ARG A 121 11.81 -11.88 11.34
C ARG A 121 13.07 -12.32 10.60
N ALA A 122 12.95 -12.67 9.32
CA ALA A 122 14.11 -13.05 8.50
C ALA A 122 14.94 -11.83 8.09
N GLN A 123 14.28 -10.76 7.62
CA GLN A 123 14.91 -9.49 7.29
C GLN A 123 13.88 -8.36 7.44
N PRO A 124 14.22 -7.18 7.98
CA PRO A 124 13.20 -6.15 8.26
C PRO A 124 12.38 -5.74 7.04
N VAL A 125 11.05 -5.84 7.14
CA VAL A 125 10.09 -5.23 6.21
C VAL A 125 9.70 -3.87 6.76
N LYS A 126 9.81 -2.83 5.92
CA LYS A 126 9.57 -1.43 6.30
C LYS A 126 8.09 -1.13 6.51
N ALA A 127 7.23 -1.75 5.71
CA ALA A 127 5.79 -1.61 5.82
C ALA A 127 5.08 -2.76 5.10
N VAL A 128 3.86 -3.04 5.55
CA VAL A 128 2.89 -3.87 4.84
C VAL A 128 1.79 -2.96 4.33
N VAL A 129 1.43 -3.09 3.05
CA VAL A 129 0.20 -2.52 2.50
C VAL A 129 -0.76 -3.67 2.29
N PHE A 130 -1.99 -3.52 2.78
CA PHE A 130 -3.07 -4.45 2.51
C PHE A 130 -4.25 -3.70 1.88
N ILE A 131 -4.79 -4.23 0.79
CA ILE A 131 -6.00 -3.70 0.15
C ILE A 131 -7.08 -4.78 0.12
N GLY A 132 -8.23 -4.51 0.72
CA GLY A 132 -9.39 -5.41 0.77
C GLY A 132 -10.70 -4.66 0.96
N ASP A 133 -11.83 -5.33 0.75
CA ASP A 133 -13.19 -4.78 0.89
C ASP A 133 -13.98 -5.43 2.04
N CYS A 134 -13.56 -6.63 2.47
CA CYS A 134 -14.25 -7.44 3.48
C CYS A 134 -13.29 -8.01 4.54
N CYS A 135 -13.85 -8.46 5.66
CA CYS A 135 -13.21 -9.31 6.65
C CYS A 135 -14.27 -10.23 7.29
N GLU A 136 -14.24 -11.54 6.97
CA GLU A 136 -15.06 -12.56 7.65
C GLU A 136 -14.28 -13.34 8.73
N GLU A 137 -12.97 -13.11 8.82
CA GLU A 137 -12.09 -13.77 9.78
C GLU A 137 -12.32 -13.31 11.23
N PRO A 138 -12.07 -14.18 12.24
CA PRO A 138 -12.05 -13.77 13.63
C PRO A 138 -11.03 -12.65 13.89
N VAL A 139 -11.43 -11.65 14.68
CA VAL A 139 -10.62 -10.44 14.91
C VAL A 139 -9.42 -10.68 15.82
N ASP A 140 -9.54 -11.55 16.84
CA ASP A 140 -8.49 -11.75 17.84
C ASP A 140 -7.15 -12.24 17.24
N PRO A 141 -7.12 -13.25 16.33
CA PRO A 141 -5.89 -13.65 15.64
C PRO A 141 -5.25 -12.53 14.79
N LEU A 142 -6.07 -11.70 14.15
CA LEU A 142 -5.60 -10.57 13.34
C LEU A 142 -4.92 -9.52 14.24
N CYS A 143 -5.56 -9.17 15.35
CA CYS A 143 -5.04 -8.25 16.34
C CYS A 143 -3.75 -8.77 17.00
N HIS A 144 -3.68 -10.07 17.30
CA HIS A 144 -2.47 -10.70 17.82
C HIS A 144 -1.29 -10.53 16.84
N SER A 145 -1.50 -10.93 15.58
CA SER A 145 -0.47 -10.82 14.53
C SER A 145 -0.04 -9.37 14.28
N ALA A 146 -1.00 -8.43 14.29
CA ALA A 146 -0.74 -7.00 14.13
C ALA A 146 0.08 -6.43 15.30
N GLY A 147 -0.20 -6.85 16.54
CA GLY A 147 0.58 -6.47 17.71
C GLY A 147 2.03 -6.96 17.63
N GLU A 148 2.23 -8.20 17.18
CA GLU A 148 3.58 -8.72 16.94
C GLU A 148 4.34 -7.92 15.87
N LEU A 149 3.67 -7.53 14.77
CA LEU A 149 4.26 -6.67 13.74
C LEU A 149 4.63 -5.28 14.31
N GLY A 150 3.79 -4.73 15.19
CA GLY A 150 4.07 -3.48 15.89
C GLY A 150 5.32 -3.56 16.77
N MET A 151 5.51 -4.68 17.48
CA MET A 151 6.75 -4.92 18.26
C MET A 151 8.00 -4.98 17.37
N LEU A 152 7.86 -5.50 16.15
CA LEU A 152 8.93 -5.54 15.14
C LEU A 152 9.09 -4.24 14.34
N ARG A 153 8.29 -3.20 14.64
CA ARG A 153 8.25 -1.92 13.92
C ARG A 153 7.94 -2.06 12.43
N THR A 154 7.05 -2.99 12.09
CA THR A 154 6.49 -3.14 10.74
C THR A 154 5.03 -2.67 10.73
N PRO A 155 4.76 -1.41 10.38
CA PRO A 155 3.39 -0.89 10.29
C PRO A 155 2.61 -1.57 9.17
N VAL A 156 1.31 -1.79 9.42
CA VAL A 156 0.36 -2.28 8.43
C VAL A 156 -0.57 -1.14 8.00
N PHE A 157 -0.46 -0.74 6.74
CA PHE A 157 -1.35 0.20 6.08
C PHE A 157 -2.54 -0.57 5.51
N MET A 158 -3.72 -0.36 6.08
CA MET A 158 -4.95 -1.04 5.70
C MET A 158 -5.81 -0.11 4.83
N PHE A 159 -5.94 -0.43 3.55
CA PHE A 159 -6.76 0.34 2.61
C PHE A 159 -8.05 -0.43 2.30
N GLN A 160 -9.18 0.13 2.77
CA GLN A 160 -10.48 -0.49 2.57
C GLN A 160 -11.12 0.06 1.31
N GLU A 161 -11.52 -0.83 0.41
CA GLU A 161 -12.44 -0.48 -0.67
C GLU A 161 -13.89 -0.53 -0.15
N GLY A 162 -14.65 0.53 -0.40
CA GLY A 162 -16.03 0.62 0.06
C GLY A 162 -16.15 1.12 1.50
N ASN A 163 -17.26 0.76 2.17
CA ASN A 163 -17.65 1.37 3.45
C ASN A 163 -18.24 0.40 4.48
N ASP A 164 -17.99 -0.90 4.34
CA ASP A 164 -18.46 -1.89 5.32
C ASP A 164 -17.94 -1.57 6.73
N ALA A 165 -18.87 -1.41 7.67
CA ALA A 165 -18.58 -0.92 9.02
C ALA A 165 -17.79 -1.94 9.85
N HIS A 166 -18.03 -3.24 9.64
CA HIS A 166 -17.31 -4.30 10.33
C HIS A 166 -15.85 -4.33 9.89
N THR A 167 -15.62 -4.39 8.58
CA THR A 167 -14.30 -4.38 7.94
C THR A 167 -13.50 -3.15 8.36
N LYS A 168 -14.13 -1.97 8.37
CA LYS A 168 -13.53 -0.73 8.87
C LYS A 168 -13.01 -0.89 10.28
N ALA A 169 -13.85 -1.38 11.20
CA ALA A 169 -13.47 -1.54 12.60
C ALA A 169 -12.28 -2.50 12.77
N VAL A 170 -12.25 -3.61 12.00
CA VAL A 170 -11.13 -4.55 12.00
C VAL A 170 -9.85 -3.90 11.47
N PHE A 171 -9.93 -3.21 10.33
CA PHE A 171 -8.76 -2.60 9.68
C PHE A 171 -8.17 -1.45 10.51
N GLU A 172 -9.01 -0.65 11.16
CA GLU A 172 -8.57 0.37 12.11
C GLU A 172 -7.84 -0.25 13.31
N GLN A 173 -8.30 -1.40 13.83
CA GLN A 173 -7.61 -2.08 14.92
C GLN A 173 -6.26 -2.68 14.49
N VAL A 174 -6.22 -3.38 13.36
CA VAL A 174 -4.99 -3.96 12.80
C VAL A 174 -3.93 -2.88 12.53
N SER A 175 -4.33 -1.79 11.86
CA SER A 175 -3.41 -0.68 11.59
C SER A 175 -2.93 -0.01 12.87
N LYS A 176 -3.81 0.24 13.84
CA LYS A 176 -3.43 0.83 15.14
C LYS A 176 -2.46 -0.05 15.92
N LEU A 177 -2.69 -1.37 16.00
CA LEU A 177 -1.85 -2.29 16.77
C LEU A 177 -0.46 -2.47 16.16
N SER A 178 -0.36 -2.46 14.82
CA SER A 178 0.92 -2.51 14.11
C SER A 178 1.67 -1.16 14.06
N GLY A 179 1.00 -0.06 14.43
CA GLY A 179 1.54 1.30 14.29
C GLY A 179 1.44 1.87 12.86
N GLY A 180 0.63 1.25 12.02
CA GLY A 180 0.31 1.72 10.67
C GLY A 180 -0.90 2.66 10.65
N ALA A 181 -1.57 2.71 9.50
CA ALA A 181 -2.70 3.61 9.28
C ALA A 181 -3.79 2.96 8.44
N TYR A 182 -5.01 3.45 8.62
CA TYR A 182 -6.18 3.04 7.87
C TYR A 182 -6.66 4.17 6.96
N ALA A 183 -7.12 3.82 5.76
CA ALA A 183 -7.84 4.73 4.87
C ALA A 183 -8.89 3.99 4.04
N PRO A 184 -10.14 4.49 3.99
CA PRO A 184 -11.10 4.03 2.99
C PRO A 184 -10.79 4.66 1.63
N PHE A 185 -11.14 3.97 0.56
CA PHE A 185 -11.20 4.50 -0.79
C PHE A 185 -12.40 3.91 -1.54
N ASP A 186 -12.73 4.55 -2.65
CA ASP A 186 -13.83 4.13 -3.53
C ASP A 186 -13.31 3.95 -4.96
N ARG A 187 -13.96 3.08 -5.73
CA ARG A 187 -13.73 2.83 -7.16
C ARG A 187 -13.86 4.09 -8.01
N SER A 188 -14.62 5.07 -7.51
CA SER A 188 -14.77 6.40 -8.12
C SER A 188 -13.53 7.28 -8.00
N SER A 189 -12.55 6.91 -7.14
CA SER A 189 -11.42 7.76 -6.75
C SER A 189 -10.06 7.05 -6.93
N PRO A 190 -9.68 6.67 -8.17
CA PRO A 190 -8.39 6.02 -8.44
C PRO A 190 -7.19 6.92 -8.04
N GLN A 191 -7.35 8.25 -8.14
CA GLN A 191 -6.34 9.21 -7.69
C GLN A 191 -6.08 9.11 -6.17
N LEU A 192 -7.09 8.80 -5.36
CA LEU A 192 -6.92 8.63 -3.93
C LEU A 192 -6.06 7.40 -3.62
N LEU A 193 -6.37 6.27 -4.25
CA LEU A 193 -5.56 5.06 -4.07
C LEU A 193 -4.10 5.31 -4.49
N LYS A 194 -3.88 6.01 -5.61
CA LYS A 194 -2.56 6.47 -6.05
C LYS A 194 -1.82 7.29 -4.99
N ASP A 195 -2.50 8.28 -4.41
CA ASP A 195 -1.92 9.15 -3.39
C ASP A 195 -1.54 8.38 -2.12
N LEU A 196 -2.41 7.46 -1.68
CA LEU A 196 -2.17 6.59 -0.52
C LEU A 196 -0.98 5.66 -0.74
N LEU A 197 -0.90 5.04 -1.92
CA LEU A 197 0.20 4.18 -2.31
C LEU A 197 1.53 4.93 -2.40
N SER A 198 1.51 6.15 -2.94
CA SER A 198 2.66 7.05 -2.98
C SER A 198 3.14 7.42 -1.58
N ALA A 199 2.20 7.68 -0.66
CA ALA A 199 2.52 7.96 0.73
C ALA A 199 3.27 6.80 1.40
N VAL A 200 2.83 5.55 1.19
CA VAL A 200 3.49 4.37 1.76
C VAL A 200 4.86 4.14 1.12
N ALA A 201 5.00 4.35 -0.18
CA ALA A 201 6.29 4.31 -0.87
C ALA A 201 7.30 5.31 -0.27
N VAL A 202 6.87 6.55 -0.04
CA VAL A 202 7.67 7.59 0.62
C VAL A 202 8.02 7.21 2.05
N TYR A 203 7.07 6.63 2.79
CA TYR A 203 7.32 6.12 4.14
C TYR A 203 8.35 4.98 4.14
N ALA A 204 8.24 4.02 3.23
CA ALA A 204 9.11 2.84 3.21
C ALA A 204 10.57 3.19 2.88
N SER A 205 10.79 4.27 2.13
CA SER A 205 12.11 4.76 1.72
C SER A 205 12.71 5.80 2.67
N GLY A 206 11.91 6.73 3.18
CA GLY A 206 12.39 7.88 3.97
C GLY A 206 11.80 8.00 5.38
N GLY A 207 10.95 7.05 5.79
CA GLY A 207 10.31 7.00 7.10
C GLY A 207 9.32 8.15 7.35
N VAL A 208 8.99 8.36 8.63
CA VAL A 208 7.98 9.33 9.08
C VAL A 208 8.29 10.77 8.64
N LYS A 209 9.57 11.16 8.63
CA LYS A 209 9.98 12.52 8.23
C LYS A 209 9.67 12.78 6.75
N ALA A 210 10.01 11.84 5.87
CA ALA A 210 9.71 11.95 4.45
C ALA A 210 8.20 11.96 4.19
N LEU A 211 7.46 11.09 4.89
CA LEU A 211 6.00 11.04 4.81
C LEU A 211 5.35 12.37 5.22
N LYS A 212 5.81 12.99 6.33
CA LYS A 212 5.30 14.31 6.77
C LYS A 212 5.58 15.42 5.76
N HIS A 213 6.76 15.41 5.13
CA HIS A 213 7.07 16.38 4.08
C HIS A 213 6.15 16.20 2.87
N PHE A 214 6.01 14.96 2.38
CA PHE A 214 5.11 14.61 1.29
C PHE A 214 3.68 15.05 1.59
N ALA A 215 3.14 14.66 2.75
CA ALA A 215 1.78 14.95 3.16
C ALA A 215 1.45 16.45 3.19
N SER A 216 2.42 17.33 3.48
CA SER A 216 2.18 18.78 3.51
C SER A 216 1.65 19.33 2.17
N GLN A 217 2.06 18.71 1.06
CA GLN A 217 1.71 19.08 -0.31
C GLN A 217 0.67 18.13 -0.96
N SER A 218 0.21 17.11 -0.23
CA SER A 218 -0.71 16.08 -0.72
C SER A 218 -2.18 16.34 -0.35
N SER A 219 -3.05 15.45 -0.84
CA SER A 219 -4.48 15.40 -0.54
C SER A 219 -4.78 15.33 0.97
N PRO A 220 -5.96 15.81 1.41
CA PRO A 220 -6.40 15.73 2.79
C PRO A 220 -6.34 14.31 3.38
N GLU A 221 -6.57 13.30 2.56
CA GLU A 221 -6.55 11.88 2.92
C GLU A 221 -5.13 11.42 3.26
N VAL A 222 -4.12 11.81 2.49
CA VAL A 222 -2.71 11.53 2.82
C VAL A 222 -2.30 12.23 4.12
N LYS A 223 -2.80 13.45 4.37
CA LYS A 223 -2.58 14.14 5.64
C LYS A 223 -3.19 13.38 6.82
N ARG A 224 -4.42 12.88 6.66
CA ARG A 224 -5.08 12.02 7.66
C ARG A 224 -4.33 10.71 7.87
N LEU A 225 -3.89 10.05 6.80
CA LEU A 225 -3.07 8.84 6.87
C LEU A 225 -1.79 9.10 7.67
N THR A 226 -1.09 10.19 7.36
CA THR A 226 0.17 10.57 8.01
C THR A 226 -0.01 10.90 9.49
N GLY A 227 -1.15 11.50 9.88
CA GLY A 227 -1.47 11.78 11.28
C GLY A 227 -1.68 10.55 12.16
N GLN A 228 -1.91 9.37 11.56
CA GLN A 228 -2.07 8.10 12.29
C GLN A 228 -0.74 7.42 12.60
N ILE A 229 0.31 7.74 11.83
CA ILE A 229 1.65 7.14 11.98
C ILE A 229 2.41 7.82 13.11
N ARG A 230 2.94 7.01 14.03
CA ARG A 230 3.70 7.45 15.21
C ARG A 230 5.20 7.56 14.96
#